data_AF-A0A183GLC3-F1
#
_entry.id   AF-A0A183GLC3-F1
#
_cell.length_a   1.000
_cell.length_b   1.000
_cell.length_c   1.000
_cell.angle_alpha   90.00
_cell.angle_beta   90.00
_cell.angle_gamma   90.00
#
_symmetry.space_group_name_H-M   'P 1'
#
loop_
_entity.id
_entity.type
_entity.pdbx_description
1 polymer ?
#
loop_
_entity_poly.entity_id
_entity_poly.type
_entity_poly.pdbx_seq_one_letter_code
_entity_poly.pdbx_strand_id
1 'polypeptide(L)'
;MPVIYVDGRLAEKLLVVLKEKYGVFSQTGHWQAPSLLVMAATTHIMTKSLVPRFVREFVPVSSGPPLTILLVDSWAGLKDHTNVLPEVPNGKKWMTIPAGATYLYQPLDVYFFRLFKRYI
;
A
#
# COMPACT_ATOMS: atom_id res chain seq x y z
N MET A 1 -5.93 0.38 -0.02
CA MET A 1 -4.99 -0.69 0.37
C MET A 1 -4.58 -0.48 1.83
N PRO A 2 -5.06 -1.32 2.76
CA PRO A 2 -4.60 -1.34 4.14
C PRO A 2 -3.17 -1.91 4.22
N VAL A 3 -2.47 -1.60 5.31
CA VAL A 3 -1.26 -2.31 5.72
C VAL A 3 -1.48 -2.81 7.14
N ILE A 4 -0.95 -4.00 7.42
CA ILE A 4 -1.07 -4.64 8.73
C ILE A 4 0.33 -4.91 9.28
N TYR A 5 0.52 -4.63 10.55
CA TYR A 5 1.73 -4.99 11.29
C TYR A 5 1.70 -6.47 11.65
N VAL A 6 2.87 -7.03 11.98
CA VAL A 6 3.00 -8.45 12.35
C VAL A 6 2.20 -8.80 13.62
N ASP A 7 1.95 -7.81 14.48
CA ASP A 7 1.13 -7.95 15.68
C ASP A 7 -0.38 -7.88 15.41
N GLY A 8 -0.78 -7.79 14.14
CA GLY A 8 -2.18 -7.77 13.71
C GLY A 8 -2.84 -6.39 13.75
N ARG A 9 -2.15 -5.34 14.19
CA ARG A 9 -2.69 -3.97 14.16
C ARG A 9 -2.67 -3.41 12.74
N LEU A 10 -3.71 -2.65 12.40
CA LEU A 10 -3.71 -1.86 11.17
C LEU A 10 -2.72 -0.71 11.30
N ALA A 11 -2.02 -0.42 10.20
CA ALA A 11 -1.20 0.77 10.09
C ALA A 11 -2.06 2.03 10.16
N GLU A 12 -1.41 3.12 10.53
CA GLU A 12 -2.01 4.42 10.85
C GLU A 12 -2.68 5.06 9.64
N LYS A 13 -2.22 4.72 8.43
CA LYS A 13 -2.77 5.20 7.17
C LYS A 13 -3.43 4.08 6.38
N LEU A 14 -4.45 4.46 5.60
CA LEU A 14 -5.07 3.65 4.55
C LEU A 14 -4.87 4.35 3.20
N LEU A 15 -4.30 3.64 2.22
CA LEU A 15 -4.27 4.15 0.84
C LEU A 15 -5.66 4.07 0.21
N VAL A 16 -6.13 5.19 -0.34
CA VAL A 16 -7.37 5.26 -1.14
C VAL A 16 -7.03 5.84 -2.51
N VAL A 17 -7.37 5.11 -3.58
CA VAL A 17 -7.21 5.59 -4.95
C VAL A 17 -8.59 5.94 -5.49
N LEU A 18 -8.81 7.23 -5.76
CA LEU A 18 -10.03 7.74 -6.34
C LEU A 18 -9.88 7.83 -7.86
N LYS A 19 -10.90 7.32 -8.56
CA LYS A 19 -10.97 7.37 -10.02
C LYS A 19 -11.40 8.76 -10.45
N GLU A 20 -10.48 9.51 -11.03
CA GLU A 20 -10.69 10.84 -11.60
C GLU A 20 -10.60 10.78 -13.12
N LYS A 21 -11.42 11.59 -13.82
CA LYS A 21 -11.47 11.63 -15.29
C LYS A 21 -10.09 11.83 -15.93
N TYR A 22 -9.26 12.66 -15.31
CA TYR A 22 -7.92 13.02 -15.79
C TYR A 22 -6.80 12.51 -14.88
N GLY A 23 -7.12 11.63 -13.92
CA GLY A 23 -6.14 11.11 -12.96
C GLY A 23 -5.55 12.14 -12.00
N VAL A 24 -6.20 13.30 -11.86
CA VAL A 24 -5.79 14.37 -10.96
C VAL A 24 -7.02 14.87 -10.22
N PHE A 25 -6.84 15.29 -8.96
CA PHE A 25 -7.89 15.95 -8.21
C PHE A 25 -8.19 17.33 -8.78
N SER A 26 -9.43 17.77 -8.63
CA SER A 26 -9.75 19.20 -8.70
C SER A 26 -8.96 19.96 -7.63
N GLN A 27 -8.67 21.23 -7.91
CA GLN A 27 -7.94 22.09 -6.98
C GLN A 27 -8.65 22.26 -5.63
N THR A 28 -9.97 22.06 -5.60
CA THR A 28 -10.80 22.14 -4.39
C THR A 28 -11.73 20.93 -4.30
N GLY A 29 -12.19 20.60 -3.09
CA GLY A 29 -13.32 19.68 -2.89
C GLY A 29 -12.98 18.19 -2.66
N HIS A 30 -11.71 17.83 -2.49
CA HIS A 30 -11.35 16.46 -2.12
C HIS A 30 -11.07 16.35 -0.62
N TRP A 31 -11.64 15.32 0.02
CA TRP A 31 -11.47 15.08 1.46
C TRP A 31 -10.05 14.64 1.78
N GLN A 32 -9.51 15.17 2.88
CA GLN A 32 -8.22 14.79 3.43
C GLN A 32 -8.40 14.40 4.90
N ALA A 33 -7.74 13.33 5.33
CA ALA A 33 -7.70 12.92 6.72
C ALA A 33 -6.30 12.40 7.08
N PRO A 34 -5.83 12.62 8.33
CA PRO A 34 -4.50 12.16 8.73
C PRO A 34 -4.29 10.64 8.56
N SER A 35 -5.36 9.86 8.71
CA SER A 35 -5.37 8.40 8.56
C SER A 35 -5.58 7.92 7.12
N LEU A 36 -5.66 8.82 6.13
CA LEU A 36 -5.82 8.48 4.73
C LEU A 36 -4.64 9.00 3.91
N LEU A 37 -4.16 8.16 3.00
CA LEU A 37 -3.33 8.57 1.89
C LEU A 37 -4.21 8.53 0.65
N VAL A 38 -4.72 9.68 0.23
CA VAL A 38 -5.67 9.78 -0.88
C VAL A 38 -4.92 10.17 -2.16
N MET A 39 -5.06 9.34 -3.21
CA MET A 39 -4.43 9.54 -4.52
C MET A 39 -5.49 9.55 -5.62
N ALA A 40 -5.28 10.41 -6.62
CA ALA A 40 -6.08 10.41 -7.85
C ALA A 40 -5.41 9.54 -8.91
N ALA A 41 -6.21 8.81 -9.68
CA ALA A 41 -5.77 8.10 -10.86
C ALA A 41 -6.92 7.94 -11.86
N THR A 42 -6.64 7.52 -13.09
CA THR A 42 -7.68 7.25 -14.10
C THR A 42 -8.47 5.97 -13.82
N THR A 43 -8.03 5.17 -12.84
CA THR A 43 -8.69 3.96 -12.34
C THR A 43 -8.85 4.05 -10.82
N HIS A 44 -9.71 3.20 -10.26
CA HIS A 44 -9.86 3.06 -8.80
C HIS A 44 -8.86 2.05 -8.20
N ILE A 45 -7.95 1.50 -9.02
CA ILE A 45 -6.99 0.48 -8.65
C ILE A 45 -5.60 1.12 -8.64
N MET A 46 -4.78 0.76 -7.66
CA MET A 46 -3.39 1.24 -7.62
C MET A 46 -2.65 0.77 -8.88
N THR A 47 -2.12 1.71 -9.66
CA THR A 47 -1.26 1.42 -10.81
C THR A 47 0.20 1.39 -10.39
N LYS A 48 1.05 0.80 -11.23
CA LYS A 48 2.49 0.74 -11.02
C LYS A 48 3.13 2.11 -10.78
N SER A 49 2.64 3.16 -11.44
CA SER A 49 3.14 4.53 -11.29
C SER A 49 2.82 5.17 -9.93
N LEU A 50 1.83 4.64 -9.20
CA LEU A 50 1.47 5.14 -7.87
C LEU A 50 2.30 4.49 -6.75
N VAL A 51 2.94 3.35 -7.01
CA VAL A 51 3.71 2.60 -6.00
C VAL A 51 4.83 3.44 -5.39
N PRO A 52 5.68 4.15 -6.17
CA PRO A 52 6.76 4.98 -5.60
C PRO A 52 6.23 6.00 -4.58
N ARG A 53 5.15 6.69 -4.94
CA ARG A 53 4.47 7.66 -4.06
C ARG A 53 3.91 6.98 -2.80
N PHE A 54 3.30 5.81 -2.95
CA PHE A 54 2.80 5.04 -1.82
C PHE A 54 3.94 4.70 -0.86
N VAL A 55 5.07 4.19 -1.34
CA VAL A 55 6.22 3.86 -0.49
C VAL A 55 6.74 5.09 0.26
N ARG A 56 6.98 6.19 -0.47
CA ARG A 56 7.50 7.42 0.11
C ARG A 56 6.58 8.04 1.16
N GLU A 57 5.27 8.05 0.93
CA GLU A 57 4.33 8.76 1.82
C GLU A 57 3.74 7.88 2.93
N PHE A 58 3.79 6.56 2.76
CA PHE A 58 3.24 5.60 3.72
C PHE A 58 4.29 5.09 4.71
N VAL A 59 5.44 4.62 4.19
CA VAL A 59 6.44 3.91 4.99
C VAL A 59 7.06 4.76 6.11
N PRO A 60 7.32 6.07 5.94
CA PRO A 60 7.86 6.91 7.01
C PRO A 60 6.89 7.18 8.17
N VAL A 61 5.58 7.06 7.94
CA VAL A 61 4.54 7.39 8.94
C VAL A 61 4.36 6.26 9.96
N SER A 62 4.98 5.11 9.71
CA SER A 62 5.01 4.01 10.65
C SER A 62 5.67 4.45 11.95
N SER A 63 4.92 4.45 13.05
CA SER A 63 5.47 4.54 14.42
C SER A 63 6.35 3.35 14.80
N GLY A 64 6.59 2.44 13.85
CA GLY A 64 7.34 1.22 14.04
C GLY A 64 8.83 1.44 14.27
N PRO A 65 9.54 0.39 14.72
CA PRO A 65 10.96 0.47 15.06
C PRO A 65 11.83 0.97 13.90
N PRO A 66 13.06 1.44 14.19
CA PRO A 66 14.02 1.89 13.17
C PRO A 66 14.20 0.88 12.04
N LEU A 67 14.25 -0.42 12.38
CA LEU A 67 14.19 -1.51 11.40
C LEU A 67 12.74 -1.97 11.21
N THR A 68 12.17 -1.71 10.03
CA THR A 68 10.88 -2.28 9.63
C THR A 68 11.00 -2.90 8.25
N ILE A 69 10.45 -4.09 8.10
CA ILE A 69 10.40 -4.80 6.81
C ILE A 69 9.00 -4.60 6.24
N LEU A 70 8.90 -4.03 5.05
CA LEU A 70 7.68 -4.02 4.28
C LEU A 70 7.64 -5.28 3.42
N LEU A 71 6.73 -6.19 3.77
CA LEU A 71 6.44 -7.42 3.03
C LEU A 71 5.25 -7.18 2.10
N VAL A 72 5.50 -7.26 0.79
CA VAL A 72 4.50 -6.99 -0.25
C VAL A 72 4.19 -8.23 -1.06
N ASP A 73 3.03 -8.25 -1.73
CA ASP A 73 2.69 -9.33 -2.64
C ASP A 73 3.61 -9.36 -3.88
N SER A 74 3.45 -10.41 -4.69
CA SER A 74 4.29 -10.66 -5.85
C SER A 74 3.85 -9.94 -7.14
N TRP A 75 2.97 -8.95 -7.06
CA TRP A 75 2.45 -8.21 -8.21
C TRP A 75 3.57 -7.41 -8.90
N ALA A 76 3.51 -7.34 -10.23
CA ALA A 76 4.54 -6.71 -11.05
C ALA A 76 4.79 -5.23 -10.71
N GLY A 77 3.77 -4.52 -10.21
CA GLY A 77 3.94 -3.13 -9.76
C GLY A 77 4.78 -2.99 -8.49
N LEU A 78 4.70 -3.95 -7.57
CA LEU A 78 5.44 -3.96 -6.30
C LEU A 78 6.83 -4.61 -6.43
N LYS A 79 7.02 -5.44 -7.46
CA LYS A 79 8.31 -6.04 -7.84
C LYS A 79 9.24 -5.11 -8.63
N ASP A 80 8.80 -3.91 -9.00
CA ASP A 80 9.64 -2.97 -9.72
C ASP A 80 10.68 -2.35 -8.79
N HIS A 81 11.74 -3.10 -8.51
CA HIS A 81 12.81 -2.68 -7.61
C HIS A 81 13.51 -1.41 -8.11
N THR A 82 13.58 -1.18 -9.42
CA THR A 82 14.17 0.02 -10.02
C THR A 82 13.44 1.29 -9.61
N ASN A 83 12.11 1.29 -9.60
CA ASN A 83 11.32 2.48 -9.26
C ASN A 83 10.91 2.54 -7.78
N VAL A 84 10.92 1.41 -7.08
CA VAL A 84 10.39 1.32 -5.72
C VAL A 84 11.49 1.41 -4.66
N LEU A 85 12.63 0.73 -4.85
CA LEU A 85 13.70 0.73 -3.84
C LEU A 85 14.26 2.12 -3.53
N PRO A 86 14.42 3.05 -4.50
CA PRO A 86 14.89 4.41 -4.21
C PRO A 86 13.98 5.19 -3.27
N GLU A 87 12.69 4.85 -3.20
CA GLU A 87 11.71 5.51 -2.33
C GLU A 87 11.61 4.87 -0.94
N VAL A 88 12.28 3.74 -0.71
CA VAL A 88 12.28 3.06 0.59
C VAL A 88 13.10 3.89 1.58
N PRO A 89 12.51 4.36 2.69
CA PRO A 89 13.23 5.18 3.66
C PRO A 89 14.41 4.45 4.30
N ASN A 90 15.44 5.20 4.68
CA ASN A 90 16.58 4.66 5.41
C ASN A 90 16.14 3.90 6.68
N GLY A 91 16.79 2.75 6.93
CA GLY A 91 16.46 1.85 8.04
C GLY A 91 15.30 0.88 7.74
N LYS A 92 14.56 1.08 6.64
CA LYS A 92 13.47 0.20 6.24
C LYS A 92 13.95 -0.77 5.14
N LYS A 93 13.34 -1.95 5.07
CA LYS A 93 13.65 -2.97 4.07
C LYS A 93 12.42 -3.31 3.24
N TRP A 94 12.61 -3.56 1.96
CA TRP A 94 11.57 -4.01 1.04
C TRP A 94 11.76 -5.48 0.70
N MET A 95 10.71 -6.28 0.88
CA MET A 95 10.74 -7.71 0.60
C MET A 95 9.45 -8.15 -0.09
N THR A 96 9.59 -9.02 -1.09
CA THR A 96 8.47 -9.52 -1.88
C THR A 96 8.15 -10.95 -1.45
N ILE A 97 6.88 -11.24 -1.18
CA ILE A 97 6.38 -12.59 -0.96
C ILE A 97 6.52 -13.38 -2.28
N PRO A 98 6.95 -14.66 -2.25
CA PRO A 98 7.03 -15.47 -3.46
C PRO A 98 5.69 -15.57 -4.20
N ALA A 99 5.76 -15.67 -5.53
CA ALA A 99 4.55 -15.84 -6.34
C ALA A 99 3.82 -17.13 -5.94
N GLY A 100 2.49 -17.05 -5.84
CA GLY A 100 1.66 -18.17 -5.37
C GLY A 100 1.68 -18.39 -3.86
N ALA A 101 2.46 -17.63 -3.08
CA ALA A 101 2.48 -17.74 -1.62
C ALA A 101 1.58 -16.70 -0.91
N THR A 102 1.13 -15.65 -1.62
CA THR A 102 0.32 -14.56 -1.04
C THR A 102 -0.94 -15.08 -0.34
N TYR A 103 -1.75 -15.89 -1.03
CA TYR A 103 -3.02 -16.38 -0.49
C TYR A 103 -2.86 -17.37 0.67
N LEU A 104 -1.65 -17.92 0.86
CA LEU A 104 -1.30 -18.87 1.91
C LEU A 104 -0.81 -18.16 3.18
N TYR A 105 0.00 -17.12 3.03
CA TYR A 105 0.78 -16.57 4.14
C TYR A 105 0.62 -15.06 4.36
N GLN A 106 0.11 -14.28 3.40
CA GLN A 106 -0.04 -12.85 3.59
C GLN A 106 -1.20 -12.58 4.57
N PRO A 107 -0.96 -11.93 5.71
CA PRO A 107 -2.00 -11.75 6.73
C PRO A 107 -3.23 -11.00 6.23
N LEU A 108 -3.03 -10.00 5.35
CA LEU A 108 -4.13 -9.28 4.71
C LEU A 108 -5.02 -10.21 3.87
N ASP A 109 -4.45 -11.10 3.06
CA ASP A 109 -5.24 -12.03 2.25
C ASP A 109 -5.93 -13.10 3.10
N VAL A 110 -5.22 -13.67 4.07
CA VAL A 110 -5.69 -14.83 4.85
C VAL A 110 -6.73 -14.45 5.91
N TYR A 111 -6.46 -13.39 6.67
CA TYR A 111 -7.23 -13.06 7.87
C TYR A 111 -8.10 -11.82 7.71
N PHE A 112 -7.71 -10.88 6.85
CA PHE A 112 -8.47 -9.64 6.64
C PHE A 112 -9.46 -9.82 5.46
N PHE A 113 -8.96 -9.94 4.24
CA PHE A 113 -9.77 -9.94 3.01
C PHE A 113 -10.58 -11.21 2.80
N ARG A 114 -10.12 -12.39 3.25
CA ARG A 114 -10.87 -13.64 3.08
C ARG A 114 -12.27 -13.57 3.69
N LEU A 115 -12.42 -12.85 4.80
CA LEU A 115 -13.73 -12.66 5.44
C LEU A 115 -14.64 -11.82 4.54
N PHE A 116 -14.14 -10.71 4.00
CA PHE A 116 -14.90 -9.85 3.08
C PHE A 116 -15.26 -10.55 1.78
N LYS A 117 -14.34 -11.32 1.18
CA LYS A 117 -14.55 -12.10 -0.05
C LYS A 117 -15.68 -13.15 0.06
N ARG A 118 -16.19 -13.46 1.26
CA ARG A 118 -17.36 -14.32 1.42
C ARG A 118 -18.68 -13.60 1.20
N TYR A 119 -18.67 -12.26 1.24
CA TYR A 119 -19.85 -11.41 1.18
C TYR A 119 -19.92 -10.55 -0.09
N ILE A 120 -18.92 -10.64 -0.96
CA ILE A 120 -18.81 -9.91 -2.24
C ILE A 120 -18.65 -10.95 -3.33
#